data_AF-A0A2A4LL05-F1
#
_entry.id   AF-A0A2A4LL05-F1
#
_cell.length_a   1.000
_cell.length_b   1.000
_cell.length_c   1.000
_cell.angle_alpha   90.00
_cell.angle_beta   90.00
_cell.angle_gamma   90.00
#
_symmetry.space_group_name_H-M   'P 1'
#
loop_
_entity.id
_entity.type
_entity.pdbx_description
1 polymer ?
#
loop_
_entity_poly.entity_id
_entity_poly.type
_entity_poly.pdbx_seq_one_letter_code
_entity_poly.pdbx_strand_id
1 'polypeptide(L)'
;MKKRFKSFAFPLLPNWRVALLIGAITTISSVPVSAAENVERGKTLFKRCAICHQIGDGAKNKAGPVLTAVVGRLAASYEGYFYGKSIKAAGAKGLIWSKDQIFEYLPNPTKYLRSFLDMPRAKSKMRFKLKNEQDRSDIISYLATFSKQQKSQIELPVSEVGDTASTGRLCVTNTTLERLIFSVDANDAEMLTRPLDKNQILCVQTLHKSGVVRVFASLDAIEGCSKIVSTGIVHQMKSFGRFDNCEWLP
;
A
#
# COMPACT_ATOMS: atom_id res chain seq x y z
N MET A 1 78.66 -12.54 27.81
CA MET A 1 77.68 -13.06 28.79
C MET A 1 76.91 -14.22 28.15
N LYS A 2 77.01 -15.42 28.74
CA LYS A 2 76.39 -16.68 28.28
C LYS A 2 75.09 -16.92 29.07
N LYS A 3 73.93 -17.12 28.44
CA LYS A 3 72.81 -17.97 28.93
C LYS A 3 72.01 -18.47 27.71
N ARG A 4 72.42 -19.58 27.09
CA ARG A 4 71.90 -20.96 27.26
C ARG A 4 70.38 -21.07 27.05
N PHE A 5 70.00 -21.31 25.79
CA PHE A 5 68.74 -21.95 25.42
C PHE A 5 68.75 -23.40 25.91
N LYS A 6 67.74 -23.80 26.70
CA LYS A 6 67.47 -25.20 27.00
C LYS A 6 66.28 -25.65 26.17
N SER A 7 66.57 -26.52 25.22
CA SER A 7 65.60 -27.35 24.53
C SER A 7 64.98 -28.32 25.54
N PHE A 8 63.65 -28.41 25.58
CA PHE A 8 62.94 -29.48 26.26
C PHE A 8 62.17 -30.27 25.21
N ALA A 9 62.70 -31.44 24.88
CA ALA A 9 61.95 -32.52 24.28
C ALA A 9 61.00 -33.10 25.33
N PHE A 10 59.72 -33.25 24.99
CA PHE A 10 58.78 -34.07 25.73
C PHE A 10 58.29 -35.22 24.82
N PRO A 11 58.16 -36.45 25.36
CA PRO A 11 58.06 -37.66 24.57
C PRO A 11 56.63 -37.92 24.08
N LEU A 12 56.57 -38.63 22.95
CA LEU A 12 55.42 -39.38 22.46
C LEU A 12 54.98 -40.43 23.50
N LEU A 13 53.68 -40.63 23.68
CA LEU A 13 52.99 -41.93 23.91
C LEU A 13 51.45 -41.70 23.99
N PRO A 14 50.60 -42.74 23.87
CA PRO A 14 49.55 -42.85 22.86
C PRO A 14 48.11 -42.97 23.39
N ASN A 15 47.14 -42.98 22.48
CA ASN A 15 45.76 -43.48 22.62
C ASN A 15 44.90 -42.85 23.72
N TRP A 16 44.31 -41.69 23.40
CA TRP A 16 43.11 -41.19 24.06
C TRP A 16 41.98 -41.19 23.03
N ARG A 17 41.12 -42.21 23.15
CA ARG A 17 39.81 -42.26 22.53
C ARG A 17 39.00 -41.07 23.04
N VAL A 18 38.98 -39.96 22.30
CA VAL A 18 38.01 -38.89 22.55
C VAL A 18 36.74 -39.27 21.81
N ALA A 19 35.78 -39.73 22.60
CA ALA A 19 34.44 -40.03 22.14
C ALA A 19 33.82 -38.78 21.48
N LEU A 20 33.33 -39.00 20.26
CA LEU A 20 32.61 -38.06 19.44
C LEU A 20 31.20 -37.89 20.05
N LEU A 21 31.02 -36.91 20.94
CA LEU A 21 29.70 -36.50 21.40
C LEU A 21 29.14 -35.46 20.42
N ILE A 22 28.34 -35.94 19.48
CA ILE A 22 27.50 -35.12 18.61
C ILE A 22 26.42 -34.48 19.50
N GLY A 23 26.70 -33.28 20.03
CA GLY A 23 25.69 -32.44 20.65
C GLY A 23 24.79 -31.86 19.56
N ALA A 24 23.55 -32.33 19.48
CA ALA A 24 22.54 -31.75 18.62
C ALA A 24 22.22 -30.31 19.08
N ILE A 25 22.80 -29.32 18.41
CA ILE A 25 22.46 -27.91 18.59
C ILE A 25 21.09 -27.69 17.95
N THR A 26 20.03 -27.77 18.76
CA THR A 26 18.69 -27.34 18.38
C THR A 26 18.68 -25.82 18.23
N THR A 27 18.75 -25.36 16.99
CA THR A 27 18.61 -23.94 16.65
C THR A 27 17.16 -23.52 16.87
N ILE A 28 16.89 -22.87 18.00
CA ILE A 28 15.59 -22.22 18.24
C ILE A 28 15.55 -21.01 17.31
N SER A 29 14.84 -21.15 16.19
CA SER A 29 14.55 -20.04 15.29
C SER A 29 13.57 -19.11 16.00
N SER A 30 14.05 -17.95 16.45
CA SER A 30 13.21 -16.89 16.99
C SER A 30 12.38 -16.29 15.86
N VAL A 31 11.12 -16.70 15.77
CA VAL A 31 10.13 -16.03 14.91
C VAL A 31 9.94 -14.61 15.45
N PRO A 32 10.17 -13.55 14.65
CA PRO A 32 9.88 -12.20 15.11
C PRO A 32 8.38 -12.10 15.37
N VAL A 33 8.02 -11.86 16.64
CA VAL A 33 6.66 -11.47 17.00
C VAL A 33 6.40 -10.12 16.33
N SER A 34 5.71 -10.14 15.20
CA SER A 34 5.13 -8.95 14.61
C SER A 34 4.18 -8.38 15.65
N ALA A 35 4.55 -7.24 16.21
CA ALA A 35 3.76 -6.62 17.27
C ALA A 35 2.42 -6.15 16.68
N ALA A 36 1.34 -6.78 17.13
CA ALA A 36 0.02 -6.65 16.53
C ALA A 36 -0.53 -5.22 16.67
N GLU A 37 -1.09 -4.68 15.60
CA GLU A 37 -1.84 -3.41 15.57
C GLU A 37 -3.00 -3.44 16.59
N ASN A 38 -3.09 -2.47 17.53
CA ASN A 38 -4.14 -2.40 18.54
C ASN A 38 -4.91 -1.06 18.53
N VAL A 39 -6.15 -1.09 18.04
CA VAL A 39 -7.03 0.08 17.90
C VAL A 39 -7.39 0.73 19.25
N GLU A 40 -7.67 -0.06 20.29
CA GLU A 40 -8.07 0.47 21.61
C GLU A 40 -6.91 1.17 22.32
N ARG A 41 -5.70 0.61 22.18
CA ARG A 41 -4.47 1.32 22.60
C ARG A 41 -4.27 2.59 21.78
N GLY A 42 -4.47 2.53 20.47
CA GLY A 42 -4.42 3.69 19.58
C GLY A 42 -5.37 4.81 20.00
N LYS A 43 -6.62 4.47 20.35
CA LYS A 43 -7.62 5.41 20.89
C LYS A 43 -7.13 6.08 22.18
N THR A 44 -6.51 5.31 23.06
CA THR A 44 -5.93 5.84 24.30
C THR A 44 -4.76 6.78 24.01
N LEU A 45 -3.87 6.40 23.09
CA LEU A 45 -2.75 7.22 22.64
C LEU A 45 -3.20 8.51 21.96
N PHE A 46 -4.34 8.50 21.27
CA PHE A 46 -4.90 9.67 20.60
C PHE A 46 -5.20 10.82 21.57
N LYS A 47 -5.37 10.57 22.87
CA LYS A 47 -5.47 11.63 23.89
C LYS A 47 -4.27 12.59 23.84
N ARG A 48 -3.08 12.12 23.48
CA ARG A 48 -1.87 12.96 23.27
C ARG A 48 -2.00 13.82 22.01
N CYS A 49 -2.62 13.30 20.97
CA CYS A 49 -2.88 14.01 19.71
C CYS A 49 -4.01 15.03 19.84
N ALA A 50 -5.01 14.73 20.69
CA ALA A 50 -6.22 15.53 20.90
C ALA A 50 -5.97 16.95 21.44
N ILE A 51 -4.77 17.18 22.00
CA ILE A 51 -4.31 18.52 22.40
C ILE A 51 -4.38 19.46 21.19
N CYS A 52 -3.84 19.02 20.05
CA CYS A 52 -3.75 19.81 18.83
C CYS A 52 -4.74 19.41 17.75
N HIS A 53 -5.27 18.20 17.77
CA HIS A 53 -6.09 17.64 16.70
C HIS A 53 -7.47 17.24 17.19
N GLN A 54 -8.43 17.17 16.27
CA GLN A 54 -9.72 16.54 16.49
C GLN A 54 -9.97 15.51 15.38
N ILE A 55 -10.86 14.56 15.67
CA ILE A 55 -11.22 13.47 14.77
C ILE A 55 -12.68 13.07 15.01
N GLY A 56 -13.35 12.57 13.98
CA GLY A 56 -14.77 12.22 14.00
C GLY A 56 -15.69 13.38 13.59
N ASP A 57 -16.98 13.16 13.81
CA ASP A 57 -18.04 14.08 13.38
C ASP A 57 -17.97 15.40 14.16
N GLY A 58 -18.16 16.51 13.43
CA GLY A 58 -18.09 17.85 14.01
C GLY A 58 -16.68 18.30 14.44
N ALA A 59 -15.63 17.57 14.04
CA ALA A 59 -14.25 17.94 14.32
C ALA A 59 -13.88 19.31 13.69
N LYS A 60 -13.17 20.12 14.46
CA LYS A 60 -12.72 21.47 14.08
C LYS A 60 -11.20 21.56 14.10
N ASN A 61 -10.68 22.43 13.24
CA ASN A 61 -9.27 22.80 13.24
C ASN A 61 -8.90 23.45 14.58
N LYS A 62 -7.76 23.06 15.15
CA LYS A 62 -7.18 23.66 16.37
C LYS A 62 -5.74 24.09 16.08
N ALA A 63 -4.80 23.82 16.99
CA ALA A 63 -3.37 24.01 16.77
C ALA A 63 -2.81 23.08 15.66
N GLY A 64 -3.54 22.01 15.32
CA GLY A 64 -3.33 21.13 14.18
C GLY A 64 -4.62 20.98 13.36
N PRO A 65 -4.52 20.49 12.11
CA PRO A 65 -5.69 20.22 11.27
C PRO A 65 -6.51 19.05 11.83
N VAL A 66 -7.77 18.94 11.41
CA VAL A 66 -8.57 17.74 11.66
C VAL A 66 -7.93 16.50 11.03
N LEU A 67 -8.03 15.37 11.74
CA LEU A 67 -7.45 14.08 11.33
C LEU A 67 -8.50 13.07 10.84
N THR A 68 -9.78 13.44 10.77
CA THR A 68 -10.82 12.66 10.08
C THR A 68 -10.40 12.46 8.63
N ALA A 69 -10.45 11.22 8.13
CA ALA A 69 -9.97 10.84 6.80
C ALA A 69 -8.54 11.33 6.50
N VAL A 70 -7.61 11.19 7.46
CA VAL A 70 -6.20 11.54 7.21
C VAL A 70 -5.46 10.43 6.46
N VAL A 71 -5.79 9.15 6.68
CA VAL A 71 -5.12 8.05 5.97
C VAL A 71 -5.61 8.03 4.53
N GLY A 72 -4.68 8.13 3.57
CA GLY A 72 -4.96 8.26 2.14
C GLY A 72 -5.10 9.70 1.64
N ARG A 73 -5.11 10.69 2.52
CA ARG A 73 -5.30 12.09 2.15
C ARG A 73 -4.00 12.75 1.68
N LEU A 74 -4.10 13.61 0.68
CA LEU A 74 -3.01 14.49 0.25
C LEU A 74 -2.51 15.36 1.42
N ALA A 75 -1.21 15.47 1.61
CA ALA A 75 -0.66 16.32 2.66
C ALA A 75 -1.06 17.79 2.46
N ALA A 76 -1.32 18.47 3.58
CA ALA A 76 -1.72 19.89 3.60
C ALA A 76 -3.00 20.23 2.82
N SER A 77 -3.97 19.31 2.74
CA SER A 77 -5.22 19.49 1.97
C SER A 77 -6.50 19.61 2.79
N TYR A 78 -6.45 19.50 4.13
CA TYR A 78 -7.68 19.68 4.93
C TYR A 78 -8.11 21.14 4.88
N GLU A 79 -9.38 21.37 4.55
CA GLU A 79 -9.94 22.70 4.35
C GLU A 79 -9.89 23.56 5.62
N GLY A 80 -9.77 24.87 5.41
CA GLY A 80 -9.79 25.86 6.48
C GLY A 80 -8.60 25.82 7.45
N TYR A 81 -7.53 25.06 7.19
CA TYR A 81 -6.33 25.03 8.05
C TYR A 81 -5.11 25.74 7.45
N PHE A 82 -4.43 26.57 8.26
CA PHE A 82 -3.26 27.33 7.83
C PHE A 82 -1.93 26.55 7.95
N TYR A 83 -1.65 25.75 6.94
CA TYR A 83 -0.44 24.94 6.84
C TYR A 83 0.87 25.74 6.73
N GLY A 84 1.98 25.15 7.22
CA GLY A 84 3.33 25.68 7.03
C GLY A 84 3.83 25.48 5.59
N LYS A 85 4.80 26.29 5.15
CA LYS A 85 5.34 26.27 3.78
C LYS A 85 5.85 24.87 3.37
N SER A 86 6.60 24.19 4.24
CA SER A 86 7.20 22.89 3.92
C SER A 86 6.18 21.78 3.72
N ILE A 87 5.16 21.65 4.59
CA ILE A 87 4.16 20.59 4.41
C ILE A 87 3.27 20.86 3.18
N LYS A 88 3.00 22.13 2.84
CA LYS A 88 2.35 22.49 1.57
C LYS A 88 3.18 22.08 0.36
N ALA A 89 4.49 22.36 0.38
CA ALA A 89 5.39 21.92 -0.68
C ALA A 89 5.46 20.39 -0.81
N ALA A 90 5.37 19.66 0.31
CA ALA A 90 5.35 18.19 0.30
C ALA A 90 4.07 17.66 -0.34
N GLY A 91 2.91 18.25 0.00
CA GLY A 91 1.64 17.96 -0.67
C GLY A 91 1.71 18.25 -2.18
N ALA A 92 2.27 19.39 -2.58
CA ALA A 92 2.44 19.73 -4.00
C ALA A 92 3.37 18.78 -4.76
N LYS A 93 4.35 18.17 -4.07
CA LYS A 93 5.20 17.09 -4.59
C LYS A 93 4.53 15.70 -4.55
N GLY A 94 3.26 15.61 -4.17
CA GLY A 94 2.50 14.36 -4.19
C GLY A 94 2.55 13.54 -2.91
N LEU A 95 2.92 14.12 -1.75
CA LEU A 95 2.87 13.39 -0.49
C LEU A 95 1.43 12.98 -0.14
N ILE A 96 1.16 11.67 -0.15
CA ILE A 96 -0.08 11.07 0.36
C ILE A 96 0.18 10.45 1.74
N TRP A 97 -0.71 10.68 2.69
CA TRP A 97 -0.63 10.11 4.03
C TRP A 97 -1.03 8.63 4.07
N SER A 98 -0.21 7.75 3.51
CA SER A 98 -0.37 6.30 3.76
C SER A 98 -0.02 5.94 5.20
N LYS A 99 -0.37 4.71 5.63
CA LYS A 99 0.05 4.18 6.94
C LYS A 99 1.56 4.34 7.13
N ASP A 100 2.36 3.93 6.15
CA ASP A 100 3.83 3.98 6.21
C ASP A 100 4.34 5.42 6.29
N GLN A 101 3.76 6.34 5.50
CA GLN A 101 4.20 7.74 5.53
C GLN A 101 3.87 8.39 6.89
N ILE A 102 2.73 8.05 7.50
CA ILE A 102 2.41 8.51 8.85
C ILE A 102 3.38 7.88 9.86
N PHE A 103 3.70 6.59 9.72
CA PHE A 103 4.65 5.89 10.59
C PHE A 103 6.02 6.56 10.58
N GLU A 104 6.55 6.90 9.41
CA GLU A 104 7.85 7.58 9.25
C GLU A 104 7.83 9.06 9.65
N TYR A 105 6.67 9.72 9.55
CA TYR A 105 6.52 11.13 9.91
C TYR A 105 6.51 11.35 11.44
N LEU A 106 5.80 10.51 12.18
CA LEU A 106 5.58 10.64 13.63
C LEU A 106 6.83 10.70 14.54
N PRO A 107 7.94 9.97 14.29
CA PRO A 107 9.10 10.03 15.17
C PRO A 107 9.84 11.37 15.05
N ASN A 108 9.81 12.02 13.87
CA ASN A 108 10.42 13.32 13.67
C ASN A 108 9.85 14.06 12.44
N PRO A 109 8.75 14.82 12.60
CA PRO A 109 8.09 15.54 11.51
C PRO A 109 9.00 16.46 10.70
N THR A 110 9.93 17.16 11.36
CA THR A 110 10.84 18.08 10.68
C THR A 110 11.90 17.32 9.87
N LYS A 111 12.47 16.24 10.42
CA LYS A 111 13.45 15.42 9.68
C LYS A 111 12.79 14.76 8.48
N TYR A 112 11.59 14.23 8.65
CA TYR A 112 10.82 13.64 7.56
C TYR A 112 10.63 14.64 6.40
N LEU A 113 10.15 15.85 6.69
CA LEU A 113 9.95 16.86 5.64
C LEU A 113 11.23 17.31 4.94
N ARG A 114 12.37 17.36 5.66
CA ARG A 114 13.66 17.67 5.05
C ARG A 114 14.07 16.60 4.05
N SER A 115 13.89 15.34 4.42
CA SER A 115 14.21 14.19 3.57
C SER A 115 13.28 14.11 2.36
N PHE A 116 11.96 14.18 2.58
CA PHE A 116 10.96 14.07 1.51
C PHE A 116 11.11 15.18 0.46
N LEU A 117 11.46 16.40 0.90
CA LEU A 117 11.59 17.54 0.01
C LEU A 117 12.97 17.70 -0.61
N ASP A 118 13.98 16.99 -0.09
CA ASP A 118 15.40 17.30 -0.24
C ASP A 118 15.70 18.78 0.07
N MET A 119 15.28 19.22 1.26
CA MET A 119 15.36 20.63 1.67
C MET A 119 15.77 20.76 3.14
N PRO A 120 17.07 21.04 3.44
CA PRO A 120 17.57 21.12 4.83
C PRO A 120 16.87 22.16 5.70
N ARG A 121 16.38 23.24 5.09
CA ARG A 121 15.67 24.34 5.79
C ARG A 121 14.19 24.04 6.04
N ALA A 122 13.66 22.92 5.56
CA ALA A 122 12.27 22.54 5.81
C ALA A 122 11.99 22.41 7.31
N LYS A 123 10.79 22.81 7.72
CA LYS A 123 10.32 22.81 9.12
C LYS A 123 8.88 22.33 9.20
N SER A 124 8.58 21.47 10.18
CA SER A 124 7.21 21.18 10.58
C SER A 124 6.77 22.12 11.69
N LYS A 125 5.50 22.56 11.65
CA LYS A 125 4.86 23.25 12.78
C LYS A 125 4.51 22.29 13.92
N MET A 126 4.38 20.99 13.62
CA MET A 126 4.14 19.94 14.63
C MET A 126 5.45 19.63 15.36
N ARG A 127 5.52 20.02 16.64
CA ARG A 127 6.72 19.78 17.50
C ARG A 127 6.66 18.44 18.25
N PHE A 128 5.49 17.83 18.35
CA PHE A 128 5.29 16.53 18.98
C PHE A 128 6.02 15.42 18.20
N LYS A 129 6.50 14.41 18.93
CA LYS A 129 7.19 13.24 18.39
C LYS A 129 6.69 11.98 19.09
N LEU A 130 6.40 10.94 18.33
CA LEU A 130 6.06 9.62 18.84
C LEU A 130 7.13 8.64 18.37
N LYS A 131 8.09 8.32 19.25
CA LYS A 131 9.26 7.50 18.90
C LYS A 131 9.00 6.00 18.98
N ASN A 132 8.17 5.57 19.94
CA ASN A 132 7.89 4.16 20.15
C ASN A 132 7.16 3.60 18.92
N GLU A 133 7.68 2.50 18.36
CA GLU A 133 7.17 1.91 17.12
C GLU A 133 5.77 1.33 17.30
N GLN A 134 5.53 0.65 18.41
CA GLN A 134 4.23 0.09 18.70
C GLN A 134 3.17 1.19 18.87
N ASP A 135 3.50 2.27 19.58
CA ASP A 135 2.59 3.40 19.73
C ASP A 135 2.25 4.03 18.36
N ARG A 136 3.21 4.06 17.42
CA ARG A 136 2.97 4.53 16.04
C ARG A 136 2.04 3.58 15.29
N SER A 137 2.26 2.27 15.38
CA SER A 137 1.40 1.25 14.77
C SER A 137 -0.04 1.32 15.29
N ASP A 138 -0.20 1.42 16.62
CA ASP A 138 -1.51 1.49 17.28
C ASP A 138 -2.26 2.78 16.94
N ILE A 139 -1.59 3.94 16.95
CA ILE A 139 -2.26 5.21 16.60
C ILE A 139 -2.69 5.23 15.14
N ILE A 140 -1.89 4.67 14.22
CA ILE A 140 -2.26 4.56 12.80
C ILE A 140 -3.48 3.68 12.62
N SER A 141 -3.54 2.56 13.35
CA SER A 141 -4.69 1.66 13.35
C SER A 141 -5.96 2.36 13.80
N TYR A 142 -5.87 3.20 14.84
CA TYR A 142 -6.96 4.04 15.27
C TYR A 142 -7.34 5.12 14.24
N LEU A 143 -6.38 5.83 13.64
CA LEU A 143 -6.66 6.84 12.59
C LEU A 143 -7.34 6.22 11.35
N ALA A 144 -6.99 4.98 11.02
CA ALA A 144 -7.57 4.26 9.89
C ALA A 144 -9.08 3.98 10.07
N THR A 145 -9.58 3.86 11.31
CA THR A 145 -11.02 3.66 11.55
C THR A 145 -11.85 4.88 11.13
N PHE A 146 -11.27 6.08 11.15
CA PHE A 146 -11.88 7.35 10.70
C PHE A 146 -11.54 7.70 9.25
N SER A 147 -10.86 6.80 8.54
CA SER A 147 -10.46 7.02 7.15
C SER A 147 -11.14 6.04 6.19
N LYS A 148 -12.17 5.32 6.66
CA LYS A 148 -13.00 4.41 5.86
C LYS A 148 -13.84 5.10 4.77
N GLN A 149 -13.66 6.39 4.53
CA GLN A 149 -14.31 7.12 3.45
C GLN A 149 -13.32 7.96 2.64
N GLN A 150 -12.37 7.28 1.98
CA GLN A 150 -11.75 7.83 0.77
C GLN A 150 -11.54 6.73 -0.28
N LYS A 151 -12.51 5.81 -0.37
CA LYS A 151 -12.77 4.99 -1.56
C LYS A 151 -14.05 5.41 -2.29
N SER A 152 -14.80 6.39 -1.77
CA SER A 152 -16.19 6.68 -2.17
C SER A 152 -16.44 8.11 -2.73
N GLN A 153 -15.43 8.99 -2.80
CA GLN A 153 -15.63 10.34 -3.38
C GLN A 153 -14.58 10.78 -4.42
N ILE A 154 -13.79 9.83 -4.92
CA ILE A 154 -13.22 9.93 -6.27
C ILE A 154 -13.75 8.72 -7.03
N GLU A 155 -15.07 8.65 -7.11
CA GLU A 155 -15.79 7.71 -7.93
C GLU A 155 -16.73 8.56 -8.79
N LEU A 156 -16.27 8.87 -10.00
CA LEU A 156 -17.19 8.90 -11.15
C LEU A 156 -17.99 7.60 -11.06
N PRO A 157 -19.31 7.63 -11.24
CA PRO A 157 -20.23 6.64 -10.69
C PRO A 157 -19.86 5.24 -11.18
N VAL A 158 -19.13 4.48 -10.37
CA VAL A 158 -19.02 3.04 -10.53
C VAL A 158 -20.07 2.47 -9.60
N SER A 159 -21.23 2.25 -10.20
CA SER A 159 -22.31 1.43 -9.65
C SER A 159 -21.73 0.20 -8.96
N GLU A 160 -22.15 0.00 -7.73
CA GLU A 160 -21.76 -1.08 -6.83
C GLU A 160 -21.75 -2.45 -7.51
N VAL A 161 -20.89 -3.32 -6.98
CA VAL A 161 -20.84 -4.76 -7.25
C VAL A 161 -22.22 -5.36 -6.99
N GLY A 162 -23.01 -5.44 -8.06
CA GLY A 162 -24.07 -6.42 -8.21
C GLY A 162 -23.45 -7.67 -8.81
N ASP A 163 -23.12 -8.62 -7.94
CA ASP A 163 -22.94 -10.02 -8.31
C ASP A 163 -24.19 -10.50 -9.06
N THR A 164 -24.06 -10.63 -10.37
CA THR A 164 -24.75 -11.52 -11.31
C THR A 164 -24.67 -10.84 -12.67
N ALA A 165 -24.06 -11.53 -13.61
CA ALA A 165 -24.11 -11.13 -14.99
C ALA A 165 -25.58 -11.16 -15.44
N SER A 166 -26.21 -9.98 -15.42
CA SER A 166 -27.58 -9.81 -15.91
C SER A 166 -27.57 -10.02 -17.42
N THR A 167 -28.57 -10.74 -17.93
CA THR A 167 -28.81 -10.90 -19.37
C THR A 167 -28.85 -9.51 -20.02
N GLY A 168 -27.92 -9.22 -20.93
CA GLY A 168 -27.79 -7.92 -21.60
C GLY A 168 -26.62 -7.04 -21.17
N ARG A 169 -25.62 -7.56 -20.46
CA ARG A 169 -24.34 -6.86 -20.22
C ARG A 169 -23.13 -7.69 -20.62
N LEU A 170 -22.18 -7.05 -21.30
CA LEU A 170 -20.82 -7.58 -21.53
C LEU A 170 -19.93 -7.08 -20.40
N CYS A 171 -19.35 -8.00 -19.63
CA CYS A 171 -18.56 -7.65 -18.46
C CYS A 171 -17.17 -8.28 -18.51
N VAL A 172 -16.15 -7.50 -18.15
CA VAL A 172 -14.76 -7.94 -18.08
C VAL A 172 -14.06 -7.44 -16.81
N THR A 173 -13.24 -8.28 -16.20
CA THR A 173 -12.45 -7.93 -15.00
C THR A 173 -10.95 -8.06 -15.25
N ASN A 174 -10.17 -7.11 -14.74
CA ASN A 174 -8.72 -7.24 -14.69
C ASN A 174 -8.30 -8.01 -13.43
N THR A 175 -7.71 -9.21 -13.54
CA THR A 175 -7.18 -9.94 -12.37
C THR A 175 -5.65 -9.80 -12.21
N THR A 176 -5.00 -9.17 -13.19
CA THR A 176 -3.56 -8.91 -13.17
C THR A 176 -3.20 -7.84 -12.14
N LEU A 177 -1.94 -7.80 -11.72
CA LEU A 177 -1.44 -6.76 -10.81
C LEU A 177 -1.26 -5.40 -11.51
N GLU A 178 -1.15 -5.42 -12.84
CA GLU A 178 -0.88 -4.24 -13.64
C GLU A 178 -2.17 -3.49 -13.96
N ARG A 179 -2.09 -2.16 -13.97
CA ARG A 179 -3.16 -1.32 -14.49
C ARG A 179 -3.12 -1.40 -16.01
N LEU A 180 -4.22 -1.82 -16.62
CA LEU A 180 -4.32 -2.01 -18.06
C LEU A 180 -5.54 -1.28 -18.62
N ILE A 181 -5.49 -0.89 -19.88
CA ILE A 181 -6.60 -0.20 -20.56
C ILE A 181 -7.51 -1.24 -21.19
N PHE A 182 -8.76 -1.29 -20.75
CA PHE A 182 -9.79 -2.15 -21.34
C PHE A 182 -10.72 -1.33 -22.20
N SER A 183 -11.02 -1.83 -23.39
CA SER A 183 -12.00 -1.28 -24.32
C SER A 183 -13.02 -2.37 -24.63
N VAL A 184 -14.28 -2.14 -24.27
CA VAL A 184 -15.39 -3.07 -24.54
C VAL A 184 -16.23 -2.49 -25.65
N ASP A 185 -16.37 -3.25 -26.73
CA ASP A 185 -17.10 -2.91 -27.93
C ASP A 185 -18.30 -3.86 -28.07
N ALA A 186 -19.49 -3.31 -27.89
CA ALA A 186 -20.75 -4.04 -27.91
C ALA A 186 -21.38 -4.16 -29.31
N ASN A 187 -20.71 -3.68 -30.37
CA ASN A 187 -21.19 -3.63 -31.77
C ASN A 187 -22.43 -2.74 -32.01
N ASP A 188 -23.03 -2.13 -30.99
CA ASP A 188 -24.21 -1.24 -31.03
C ASP A 188 -23.87 0.25 -30.78
N ALA A 189 -22.61 0.62 -31.00
CA ALA A 189 -22.04 1.98 -31.01
C ALA A 189 -21.53 2.55 -29.67
N GLU A 190 -21.69 1.86 -28.54
CA GLU A 190 -21.04 2.28 -27.29
C GLU A 190 -19.75 1.47 -27.06
N MET A 191 -18.62 2.03 -27.51
CA MET A 191 -17.30 1.54 -27.13
C MET A 191 -16.86 2.25 -25.86
N LEU A 192 -16.78 1.52 -24.75
CA LEU A 192 -16.33 2.07 -23.47
C LEU A 192 -14.89 1.67 -23.19
N THR A 193 -14.00 2.65 -23.10
CA THR A 193 -12.59 2.46 -22.82
C THR A 193 -12.19 3.08 -21.49
N ARG A 194 -11.58 2.31 -20.59
CA ARG A 194 -11.02 2.84 -19.33
C ARG A 194 -9.86 2.00 -18.78
N PRO A 195 -8.96 2.61 -17.99
CA PRO A 195 -8.02 1.86 -17.17
C PRO A 195 -8.74 1.04 -16.10
N LEU A 196 -8.35 -0.22 -15.93
CA LEU A 196 -8.76 -1.08 -14.83
C LEU A 196 -7.55 -1.49 -13.99
N ASP A 197 -7.63 -1.21 -12.69
CA ASP A 197 -6.75 -1.80 -11.67
C ASP A 197 -7.16 -3.24 -11.36
N LYS A 198 -6.31 -3.96 -10.60
CA LYS A 198 -6.61 -5.31 -10.13
C LYS A 198 -7.99 -5.40 -9.48
N ASN A 199 -8.75 -6.42 -9.88
CA ASN A 199 -10.11 -6.74 -9.44
C ASN A 199 -11.18 -5.69 -9.78
N GLN A 200 -10.89 -4.75 -10.68
CA GLN A 200 -11.91 -3.86 -11.22
C GLN A 200 -12.59 -4.49 -12.44
N ILE A 201 -13.90 -4.28 -12.52
CA ILE A 201 -14.77 -4.77 -13.60
C ILE A 201 -15.24 -3.61 -14.47
N LEU A 202 -15.37 -3.85 -15.78
CA LEU A 202 -15.99 -2.99 -16.77
C LEU A 202 -17.16 -3.72 -17.42
N CYS A 203 -18.35 -3.13 -17.34
CA CYS A 203 -19.55 -3.66 -17.97
C CYS A 203 -20.16 -2.63 -18.93
N VAL A 204 -20.59 -3.09 -20.10
CA VAL A 204 -21.33 -2.31 -21.09
C VAL A 204 -22.69 -2.97 -21.30
N GLN A 205 -23.76 -2.18 -21.31
CA GLN A 205 -25.09 -2.68 -21.66
C GLN A 205 -25.15 -2.90 -23.17
N THR A 206 -25.78 -3.99 -23.59
CA THR A 206 -25.93 -4.28 -25.01
C THR A 206 -27.16 -5.14 -25.28
N LEU A 207 -27.72 -4.98 -26.47
CA LEU A 207 -28.75 -5.87 -27.00
C LEU A 207 -28.15 -7.09 -27.70
N HIS A 208 -26.85 -7.08 -27.99
CA HIS A 208 -26.14 -8.19 -28.61
C HIS A 208 -25.75 -9.25 -27.59
N LYS A 209 -25.68 -10.51 -28.02
CA LYS A 209 -25.27 -11.63 -27.15
C LYS A 209 -23.75 -11.70 -26.93
N SER A 210 -22.98 -10.95 -27.71
CA SER A 210 -21.52 -10.96 -27.69
C SER A 210 -20.93 -9.63 -28.17
N GLY A 211 -19.71 -9.34 -27.74
CA GLY A 211 -18.91 -8.22 -28.19
C GLY A 211 -17.42 -8.50 -28.10
N VAL A 212 -16.60 -7.49 -28.37
CA VAL A 212 -15.14 -7.61 -28.37
C VAL A 212 -14.56 -6.79 -27.23
N VAL A 213 -13.71 -7.42 -26.43
CA VAL A 213 -12.84 -6.72 -25.47
C VAL A 213 -11.46 -6.60 -26.08
N ARG A 214 -10.88 -5.40 -26.01
CA ARG A 214 -9.48 -5.13 -26.34
C ARG A 214 -8.76 -4.65 -25.08
N VAL A 215 -7.53 -5.10 -24.89
CA VAL A 215 -6.71 -4.73 -23.74
C VAL A 215 -5.35 -4.23 -24.20
N PHE A 216 -4.91 -3.14 -23.60
CA PHE A 216 -3.65 -2.47 -23.92
C PHE A 216 -2.85 -2.17 -22.65
N ALA A 217 -1.53 -2.11 -22.78
CA ALA A 217 -0.64 -1.70 -21.69
C ALA A 217 -0.81 -0.22 -21.32
N SER A 218 -1.17 0.62 -22.29
CA SER A 218 -1.35 2.07 -22.15
C SER A 218 -2.26 2.61 -23.26
N LEU A 219 -2.69 3.88 -23.15
CA LEU A 219 -3.58 4.51 -24.14
C LEU A 219 -2.92 4.75 -25.51
N ASP A 220 -1.59 4.82 -25.53
CA ASP A 220 -0.74 5.01 -26.71
C ASP A 220 -0.19 3.70 -27.28
N ALA A 221 -0.47 2.56 -26.63
CA ALA A 221 -0.02 1.27 -27.10
C ALA A 221 -0.74 0.88 -28.41
N ILE A 222 0.06 0.59 -29.44
CA ILE A 222 -0.41 0.14 -30.76
C ILE A 222 -0.70 -1.37 -30.74
N GLU A 223 -0.01 -2.11 -29.87
CA GLU A 223 -0.15 -3.55 -29.67
C GLU A 223 -0.99 -3.82 -28.42
N GLY A 224 -1.91 -4.78 -28.53
CA GLY A 224 -2.76 -5.23 -27.44
C GLY A 224 -3.20 -6.67 -27.64
N CYS A 225 -4.21 -7.07 -26.88
CA CYS A 225 -4.88 -8.35 -27.10
C CYS A 225 -6.39 -8.17 -27.19
N SER A 226 -7.05 -9.05 -27.93
CA SER A 226 -8.51 -9.04 -28.06
C SER A 226 -9.16 -10.38 -27.70
N LYS A 227 -10.39 -10.32 -27.21
CA LYS A 227 -11.22 -11.50 -26.94
C LYS A 227 -12.69 -11.21 -27.24
N ILE A 228 -13.37 -12.18 -27.86
CA ILE A 228 -14.82 -12.18 -27.96
C ILE A 228 -15.40 -12.62 -26.62
N VAL A 229 -16.27 -11.80 -26.05
CA VAL A 229 -16.95 -12.06 -24.78
C VAL A 229 -18.45 -12.14 -25.00
N SER A 230 -19.12 -12.89 -24.14
CA SER A 230 -20.57 -13.13 -24.18
C SER A 230 -21.27 -12.39 -23.05
N THR A 231 -22.51 -11.96 -23.30
CA THR A 231 -23.35 -11.37 -22.24
C THR A 231 -23.74 -12.42 -21.21
N GLY A 232 -24.00 -11.99 -19.97
CA GLY A 232 -24.42 -12.92 -18.91
C GLY A 232 -23.27 -13.76 -18.33
N ILE A 233 -22.02 -13.42 -18.66
CA ILE A 233 -20.80 -13.97 -18.06
C ILE A 233 -19.81 -12.82 -17.82
N VAL A 234 -19.07 -12.88 -16.71
CA VAL A 234 -17.97 -11.95 -16.43
C VAL A 234 -16.65 -12.60 -16.83
N HIS A 235 -16.12 -12.21 -17.99
CA HIS A 235 -14.84 -12.74 -18.46
C HIS A 235 -13.69 -12.12 -17.66
N GLN A 236 -12.72 -12.92 -17.23
CA GLN A 236 -11.61 -12.43 -16.42
C GLN A 236 -10.31 -12.52 -17.18
N MET A 237 -9.55 -11.42 -17.21
CA MET A 237 -8.21 -11.45 -17.77
C MET A 237 -7.22 -11.92 -16.71
N LYS A 238 -6.61 -13.08 -16.95
CA LYS A 238 -5.68 -13.77 -16.04
C LYS A 238 -4.24 -13.31 -16.23
N SER A 239 -3.81 -13.11 -17.47
CA SER A 239 -2.49 -12.56 -17.80
C SER A 239 -2.56 -11.70 -19.06
N PHE A 240 -1.74 -10.66 -19.08
CA PHE A 240 -1.53 -9.81 -20.24
C PHE A 240 -0.27 -10.25 -20.98
N GLY A 241 -0.39 -10.50 -22.29
CA GLY A 241 0.70 -10.97 -23.14
C GLY A 241 0.87 -10.07 -24.36
N ARG A 242 2.04 -10.16 -25.00
CA ARG A 242 2.33 -9.41 -26.23
C ARG A 242 1.73 -10.13 -27.44
N PHE A 243 1.20 -9.37 -28.42
CA PHE A 243 0.59 -9.88 -29.66
C PHE A 243 -0.52 -10.93 -29.43
N ASP A 244 -1.69 -10.49 -28.93
CA ASP A 244 -2.87 -11.34 -28.67
C ASP A 244 -2.69 -12.53 -27.69
N ASN A 245 -1.52 -12.71 -27.06
CA ASN A 245 -1.24 -13.82 -26.13
C ASN A 245 -1.80 -13.61 -24.70
N CYS A 246 -2.99 -13.04 -24.56
CA CYS A 246 -3.63 -12.89 -23.25
C CYS A 246 -4.31 -14.18 -22.79
N GLU A 247 -4.14 -14.54 -21.52
CA GLU A 247 -4.90 -15.63 -20.91
C GLU A 247 -6.19 -15.10 -20.29
N TRP A 248 -7.28 -15.81 -20.53
CA TRP A 248 -8.59 -15.45 -20.05
C TRP A 248 -9.26 -16.62 -19.35
N LEU A 249 -9.94 -16.34 -18.25
CA LEU A 249 -10.88 -17.27 -17.63
C LEU A 249 -12.30 -16.93 -18.10
N PRO A 250 -13.16 -17.94 -18.28
CA PRO A 250 -14.59 -17.73 -18.49
C PRO A 250 -15.23 -17.04 -17.28
#